data_AF-A0A1I1TXF2-F1
#
_entry.id   AF-A0A1I1TXF2-F1
#
_cell.length_a   1.000
_cell.length_b   1.000
_cell.length_c   1.000
_cell.angle_alpha   90.00
_cell.angle_beta   90.00
_cell.angle_gamma   90.00
#
_symmetry.space_group_name_H-M   'P 1'
#
loop_
_entity.id
_entity.type
_entity.pdbx_description
1 polymer ?
#
loop_
_entity_poly.entity_id
_entity_poly.type
_entity_poly.pdbx_seq_one_letter_code
_entity_poly.pdbx_strand_id
1 'polypeptide(L)' 'MIELVFIACLASAPDECRERSLMFTDVTPRQCLMGAQPELARWVGAHPGYRIASWACRDARTAERKI' A
#
# COMPACT_ATOMS: atom_id res chain seq x y z
N MET A 1 -7.49 -12.47 5.24
CA MET A 1 -6.63 -11.78 4.26
C MET A 1 -6.69 -10.29 4.52
N ILE A 2 -5.52 -9.70 4.75
CA ILE A 2 -5.34 -8.26 5.00
C ILE A 2 -4.69 -7.64 3.79
N GLU A 3 -5.12 -6.44 3.44
CA GLU A 3 -4.56 -5.64 2.37
C GLU A 3 -3.85 -4.42 2.96
N LEU A 4 -2.60 -4.21 2.55
CA LEU A 4 -1.93 -2.91 2.68
C LEU A 4 -2.18 -2.14 1.39
N VAL A 5 -3.14 -1.22 1.43
CA VAL A 5 -3.46 -0.33 0.32
C VAL A 5 -2.69 0.99 0.48
N PHE A 6 -2.19 1.53 -0.62
CA PHE A 6 -1.44 2.77 -0.61
C PHE A 6 -1.55 3.54 -1.91
N ILE A 7 -1.34 4.85 -1.83
CA ILE A 7 -1.26 5.74 -2.98
C ILE A 7 0.21 5.98 -3.32
N ALA A 8 0.60 5.63 -4.54
CA ALA A 8 1.92 5.89 -5.08
C ALA A 8 1.85 6.96 -6.17
N CYS A 9 2.58 8.05 -6.01
CA CYS A 9 2.65 9.14 -6.99
C CYS A 9 4.01 9.16 -7.67
N LEU A 10 4.06 9.60 -8.93
CA LEU A 10 5.34 9.79 -9.62
C LEU A 10 6.15 10.89 -8.92
N ALA A 11 7.44 10.64 -8.72
CA ALA A 11 8.35 11.60 -8.11
C ALA A 11 8.55 12.84 -9.00
N SER A 12 8.53 12.66 -10.32
CA SER A 12 8.65 13.73 -11.31
C SER A 12 7.34 14.46 -11.63
N ALA A 13 6.18 13.85 -11.30
CA ALA A 13 4.85 14.39 -11.54
C ALA A 13 3.95 14.06 -10.33
N PRO A 14 4.01 14.87 -9.25
CA PRO A 14 3.32 14.55 -7.99
C PRO A 14 1.79 14.43 -8.09
N ASP A 15 1.18 14.97 -9.14
CA ASP A 15 -0.25 14.88 -9.42
C ASP A 15 -0.64 13.53 -10.07
N GLU A 16 0.34 12.79 -10.60
CA GLU A 16 0.13 11.47 -11.20
C GLU A 16 0.24 10.38 -10.14
N CYS A 17 -0.88 10.08 -9.49
CA CYS A 17 -0.99 9.08 -8.43
C CYS A 17 -1.78 7.83 -8.85
N ARG A 18 -1.42 6.68 -8.28
CA ARG A 18 -2.11 5.40 -8.49
C ARG A 18 -2.30 4.66 -7.17
N GLU A 19 -3.50 4.10 -6.97
CA GLU A 19 -3.75 3.16 -5.88
C GLU A 19 -3.05 1.83 -6.19
N ARG A 20 -2.37 1.28 -5.18
CA ARG A 20 -1.65 0.00 -5.22
C ARG A 20 -1.94 -0.74 -3.92
N SER A 21 -1.74 -2.06 -3.95
CA SER A 21 -1.87 -2.84 -2.74
C SER A 21 -0.97 -4.06 -2.69
N LEU A 22 -0.72 -4.51 -1.46
CA LEU A 22 -0.06 -5.77 -1.13
C LEU A 22 -1.04 -6.63 -0.31
N MET A 23 -1.21 -7.88 -0.70
CA MET A 23 -2.11 -8.83 -0.04
C MET A 23 -1.34 -9.76 0.89
N PHE A 24 -1.86 -9.94 2.10
CA PHE A 24 -1.32 -10.84 3.12
C PHE A 24 -2.36 -11.89 3.51
N THR A 25 -1.99 -13.16 3.47
CA THR A 25 -2.88 -14.28 3.83
C THR A 25 -2.95 -14.52 5.33
N ASP A 26 -1.79 -14.53 6.01
CA ASP A 26 -1.62 -15.04 7.38
C ASP A 26 -1.16 -13.95 8.36
N VAL A 27 -1.69 -12.74 8.19
CA VAL A 27 -1.30 -11.55 8.97
C VAL A 27 -2.56 -10.92 9.57
N THR A 28 -2.48 -10.53 10.85
CA THR A 28 -3.53 -9.76 11.54
C THR A 28 -3.44 -8.26 11.18
N PRO A 29 -4.52 -7.46 11.33
CA PRO A 29 -4.46 -6.02 11.10
C PRO A 29 -3.33 -5.32 11.89
N ARG A 30 -3.10 -5.75 13.14
CA ARG A 30 -2.03 -5.22 14.00
C ARG A 30 -0.64 -5.53 13.43
N GLN A 31 -0.42 -6.75 12.96
CA GLN A 31 0.84 -7.14 12.32
C GLN A 31 1.06 -6.39 11.00
N CYS A 32 0.00 -6.13 10.23
CA CYS A 32 0.09 -5.29 9.03
C CYS A 32 0.54 -3.87 9.38
N LEU A 33 -0.07 -3.23 10.39
CA LEU A 33 0.32 -1.86 10.80
C LEU A 33 1.79 -1.78 11.23
N MET A 34 2.26 -2.78 11.98
CA MET A 34 3.67 -2.86 12.42
C MET A 34 4.64 -3.13 11.25
N GLY A 35 4.20 -3.88 10.25
CA GLY A 35 5.02 -4.28 9.09
C GLY A 35 4.86 -3.39 7.84
N ALA A 36 3.92 -2.44 7.84
CA ALA A 36 3.58 -1.70 6.62
C ALA A 36 4.73 -0.83 6.11
N GLN A 37 5.39 -0.09 7.00
CA GLN A 37 6.49 0.80 6.62
C GLN A 37 7.66 0.07 5.92
N PRO A 38 8.23 -1.03 6.45
CA PRO A 38 9.31 -1.73 5.77
C PRO A 38 8.87 -2.37 4.44
N GLU A 39 7.63 -2.84 4.32
CA GLU A 39 7.11 -3.35 3.05
C GLU A 39 6.94 -2.23 2.01
N LEU A 40 6.45 -1.05 2.41
CA LEU A 40 6.37 0.13 1.55
C LEU A 40 7.76 0.63 1.13
N ALA A 41 8.73 0.62 2.03
CA ALA A 41 10.12 0.98 1.72
C ALA A 41 10.72 0.03 0.70
N ARG A 42 10.50 -1.29 0.85
CA ARG A 42 10.92 -2.30 -0.14
C ARG A 42 10.25 -2.04 -1.50
N TRP A 43 8.96 -1.72 -1.49
CA TRP A 43 8.23 -1.41 -2.71
C TRP A 43 8.81 -0.17 -3.42
N VAL A 44 9.09 0.92 -2.70
CA VAL A 44 9.73 2.12 -3.27
C VAL A 44 11.13 1.81 -3.80
N GLY A 45 11.92 0.98 -3.10
CA GLY A 45 13.22 0.54 -3.57
C GLY A 45 13.16 -0.19 -4.93
N ALA A 46 12.09 -0.95 -5.17
CA ALA A 46 11.82 -1.58 -6.46
C ALA A 46 11.19 -0.63 -7.50
N HIS A 47 10.68 0.52 -7.08
CA HIS A 47 9.97 1.50 -7.91
C HIS A 47 10.50 2.92 -7.67
N PRO A 48 11.77 3.21 -8.03
CA PRO A 48 12.46 4.44 -7.65
C PRO A 48 11.82 5.72 -8.22
N GLY A 49 10.99 5.62 -9.26
CA GLY A 49 10.24 6.74 -9.82
C GLY A 49 8.98 7.10 -9.03
N TYR A 50 8.65 6.38 -7.96
CA TYR A 50 7.42 6.57 -7.19
C TYR A 50 7.72 6.92 -5.74
N ARG A 51 6.80 7.70 -5.15
CA ARG A 51 6.76 8.02 -3.72
C ARG A 51 5.42 7.62 -3.12
N ILE A 52 5.41 7.19 -1.86
CA ILE A 52 4.17 6.87 -1.14
C ILE A 52 3.56 8.16 -0.58
N ALA A 53 2.30 8.43 -0.91
CA ALA A 53 1.56 9.60 -0.42
C ALA A 53 0.73 9.28 0.84
N SER A 54 0.07 8.11 0.86
CA SER A 54 -0.71 7.64 2.00
C SER A 54 -0.85 6.12 1.94
N TRP A 55 -1.17 5.49 3.08
CA TRP A 55 -1.37 4.05 3.17
C TRP A 55 -2.30 3.67 4.32
N ALA A 56 -2.91 2.49 4.23
CA ALA A 56 -3.75 1.91 5.27
C ALA A 56 -3.72 0.37 5.19
N CYS A 57 -3.88 -0.27 6.34
CA CYS A 57 -4.19 -1.69 6.42
C CYS A 57 -5.70 -1.88 6.53
N ARG A 58 -6.30 -2.70 5.67
CA ARG A 58 -7.73 -3.03 5.71
C ARG A 58 -7.97 -4.52 5.48
N ASP A 59 -9.12 -5.01 5.92
CA ASP A 59 -9.57 -6.36 5.52
C ASP A 59 -9.81 -6.40 4.01
N ALA A 60 -9.29 -7.44 3.34
CA ALA A 60 -9.44 -7.59 1.89
C ALA A 60 -10.91 -7.66 1.43
N ARG A 61 -11.80 -8.17 2.30
CA ARG A 61 -13.27 -8.20 2.04
C ARG A 61 -13.91 -6.82 1.99
N THR A 62 -13.26 -5.79 2.54
CA THR A 62 -13.75 -4.41 2.52
C THR A 62 -13.26 -3.64 1.29
N ALA A 63 -12.21 -4.13 0.62
CA ALA A 63 -11.60 -3.52 -0.55
C ALA A 63 -12.46 -3.65 -1.83
N GLU A 64 -13.27 -4.71 -1.93
CA GLU A 64 -14.15 -4.97 -3.09
C GLU A 64 -15.37 -4.03 -3.16
N ARG A 65 -15.58 -3.18 -2.14
CA ARG A 65 -16.70 -2.22 -2.10
C ARG A 65 -16.22 -0.80 -2.42
N LYS A 66 -15.65 -0.64 -3.61
CA LYS A 66 -15.66 0.64 -4.35
C LYS A 66 -16.14 0.32 -5.77
N ILE A 67 -17.46 0.34 -5.93
CA ILE A 67 -18.16 0.43 -7.23
C ILE A 67 -18.39 1.92 -7.48
#